data_AF-F4Q7U2-F1
#
_entry.id   AF-F4Q7U2-F1
#
_cell.length_a   1.000
_cell.length_b   1.000
_cell.length_c   1.000
_cell.angle_alpha   90.00
_cell.angle_beta   90.00
_cell.angle_gamma   90.00
#
_symmetry.space_group_name_H-M   'P 1'
#
loop_
_entity.id
_entity.type
_entity.pdbx_description
1 polymer ?
#
loop_
_entity_poly.entity_id
_entity_poly.type
_entity_poly.pdbx_seq_one_letter_code
_entity_poly.pdbx_strand_id
1 'polypeptide(L)'
;MTIKEIEELNGINGLTIEEIERRSRKIEDNTSDPDTWRVRSFDGFLGDNESFKDRLKYDHQRLLNLNTLINNNNNDDGDDGDNGLNQSTQLLVTNQMIAQLIRDLLQSCEDIRMENNYGPMTPIQLQYQLPNHLQLSLFGNDNTTTTISKQTIHITKSYFNGFQYSLFYNESNDNKKEKEKESFKFKSLFKRKDNNNNNNNNNNNNNNNNNNNSSDSIVWNQKWNYEYEIKNVKDNINIKIGGGIDRGIIEYISKLGFYQGDDNNPYRIDPIKLISLLIGNDNLLQLKNKQLNLFLKDSYK
;
A
#
# COMPACT_ATOMS: atom_id res chain seq x y z
N MET A 1 -10.71 3.67 7.11
CA MET A 1 -10.57 4.85 7.97
C MET A 1 -11.48 5.94 7.41
N THR A 2 -12.33 6.53 8.24
CA THR A 2 -13.18 7.68 7.90
C THR A 2 -12.41 8.99 8.13
N ILE A 3 -12.89 10.11 7.56
CA ILE A 3 -12.28 11.43 7.80
C ILE A 3 -12.22 11.77 9.30
N LYS A 4 -13.28 11.46 10.05
CA LYS A 4 -13.31 11.68 11.50
C LYS A 4 -12.23 10.85 12.23
N GLU A 5 -12.06 9.59 11.85
CA GLU A 5 -11.00 8.74 12.42
C GLU A 5 -9.59 9.27 12.09
N ILE A 6 -9.40 9.92 10.92
CA ILE A 6 -8.14 10.58 10.56
C ILE A 6 -7.88 11.79 11.48
N GLU A 7 -8.88 12.62 11.74
CA GLU A 7 -8.73 13.78 12.63
C GLU A 7 -8.41 13.38 14.06
N GLU A 8 -9.02 12.31 14.55
CA GLU A 8 -8.82 11.76 15.90
C GLU A 8 -7.52 10.93 16.04
N LEU A 9 -6.80 10.70 14.94
CA LEU A 9 -5.58 9.90 14.93
C LEU A 9 -4.44 10.65 15.66
N ASN A 10 -3.96 10.12 16.78
CA ASN A 10 -2.86 10.75 17.56
C ASN A 10 -1.52 10.01 17.42
N GLY A 11 -1.51 8.85 16.77
CA GLY A 11 -0.30 8.08 16.53
C GLY A 11 -0.55 6.72 15.89
N ILE A 12 0.51 6.10 15.37
CA ILE A 12 0.50 4.78 14.73
C ILE A 12 1.68 3.98 15.26
N ASN A 13 1.45 2.72 15.63
CA ASN A 13 2.49 1.81 16.14
C ASN A 13 3.33 2.37 17.31
N GLY A 14 2.72 3.22 18.15
CA GLY A 14 3.39 3.85 19.29
C GLY A 14 4.22 5.09 18.95
N LEU A 15 4.18 5.57 17.71
CA LEU A 15 4.74 6.85 17.30
C LEU A 15 3.62 7.91 17.25
N THR A 16 3.90 9.12 17.74
CA THR A 16 2.96 10.24 17.59
C THR A 16 2.91 10.71 16.14
N ILE A 17 1.87 11.47 15.77
CA ILE A 17 1.77 12.01 14.40
C ILE A 17 2.93 12.97 14.10
N GLU A 18 3.34 13.78 15.07
CA GLU A 18 4.47 14.69 14.94
C GLU A 18 5.76 13.93 14.65
N GLU A 19 5.99 12.80 15.32
CA GLU A 19 7.17 11.96 15.09
C GLU A 19 7.11 11.26 13.72
N ILE A 20 5.92 10.80 13.30
CA ILE A 20 5.72 10.25 11.96
C ILE A 20 6.03 11.30 10.91
N GLU A 21 5.47 12.51 11.02
CA GLU A 21 5.72 13.61 10.09
C GLU A 21 7.20 13.99 10.04
N ARG A 22 7.85 14.11 11.20
CA ARG A 22 9.28 14.39 11.30
C ARG A 22 10.11 13.35 10.56
N ARG A 23 9.80 12.05 10.71
CA ARG A 23 10.47 10.95 9.98
C ARG A 23 10.13 10.90 8.49
N SER A 24 8.93 11.35 8.14
CA SER A 24 8.42 11.37 6.77
C SER A 24 9.06 12.45 5.91
N ARG A 25 9.54 13.54 6.51
CA ARG A 25 10.15 14.64 5.75
C ARG A 25 11.53 14.24 5.24
N LYS A 26 11.83 14.74 4.04
CA LYS A 26 13.12 14.61 3.38
C LYS A 26 14.27 14.99 4.31
N ILE A 27 15.38 14.27 4.24
CA ILE A 27 16.66 14.69 4.84
C ILE A 27 17.63 15.05 3.74
N GLU A 28 18.28 16.20 3.88
CA GLU A 28 19.36 16.60 2.98
C GLU A 28 20.68 15.94 3.38
N ASP A 29 20.90 15.71 4.68
CA ASP A 29 22.10 15.12 5.23
C ASP A 29 21.79 14.27 6.50
N ASN A 30 22.50 13.15 6.65
CA ASN A 30 22.41 12.25 7.79
C ASN A 30 23.05 12.81 9.08
N THR A 31 23.82 13.90 8.98
CA THR A 31 24.48 14.52 10.14
C THR A 31 23.54 15.32 11.04
N SER A 32 22.42 15.81 10.49
CA SER A 32 21.43 16.61 11.22
C SER A 32 20.65 15.80 12.26
N ASP A 33 20.71 14.47 12.19
CA ASP A 33 19.93 13.57 13.03
C ASP A 33 20.63 12.20 13.20
N PRO A 34 21.82 12.15 13.82
CA PRO A 34 22.71 10.98 13.81
C PRO A 34 22.10 9.74 14.47
N ASP A 35 21.09 9.93 15.31
CA ASP A 35 20.40 8.84 16.01
C ASP A 35 19.17 8.34 15.23
N THR A 36 18.52 9.19 14.44
CA THR A 36 17.27 8.80 13.75
C THR A 36 17.35 8.81 12.21
N TRP A 37 18.45 9.28 11.60
CA TRP A 37 18.64 9.24 10.13
C TRP A 37 18.45 7.85 9.55
N ARG A 38 18.74 6.81 10.34
CA ARG A 38 18.54 5.42 9.94
C ARG A 38 17.08 5.23 9.60
N VAL A 39 16.12 5.65 10.42
CA VAL A 39 14.68 5.41 10.21
C VAL A 39 13.99 6.43 9.30
N ARG A 40 14.75 7.24 8.54
CA ARG A 40 14.22 8.30 7.68
C ARG A 40 14.42 7.98 6.20
N SER A 41 13.50 8.46 5.36
CA SER A 41 13.66 8.40 3.91
C SER A 41 14.44 9.61 3.41
N PHE A 42 15.47 9.37 2.59
CA PHE A 42 16.22 10.43 1.91
C PHE A 42 15.36 11.24 0.95
N ASP A 43 14.35 10.62 0.34
CA ASP A 43 13.42 11.31 -0.57
C ASP A 43 12.22 11.92 0.18
N GLY A 44 12.00 11.50 1.43
CA GLY A 44 10.78 11.80 2.16
C GLY A 44 9.54 11.10 1.57
N PHE A 45 8.44 11.18 2.30
CA PHE A 45 7.12 10.67 1.94
C PHE A 45 6.00 11.71 2.15
N LEU A 46 6.34 12.89 2.68
CA LEU A 46 5.46 14.05 2.77
C LEU A 46 6.18 15.24 2.15
N GLY A 47 5.41 16.12 1.51
CA GLY A 47 5.95 17.41 1.05
C GLY A 47 6.36 18.30 2.23
N ASP A 48 7.20 19.31 1.95
CA ASP A 48 7.85 20.15 2.98
C ASP A 48 6.88 20.79 3.99
N ASN A 49 5.67 21.12 3.54
CA ASN A 49 4.63 21.75 4.37
C ASN A 49 3.37 20.89 4.50
N GLU A 50 3.42 19.62 4.10
CA GLU A 50 2.28 18.73 4.19
C GLU A 50 2.23 18.03 5.56
N SER A 51 1.02 17.96 6.15
CA SER A 51 0.76 17.14 7.33
C SER A 51 0.39 15.71 6.93
N PHE A 52 0.72 14.75 7.78
CA PHE A 52 0.41 13.34 7.52
C PHE A 52 -1.11 13.11 7.46
N LYS A 53 -1.87 13.80 8.31
CA LYS A 53 -3.34 13.73 8.30
C LYS A 53 -3.94 14.31 7.02
N ASP A 54 -3.44 15.43 6.54
CA ASP A 54 -3.96 16.02 5.31
C ASP A 54 -3.65 15.14 4.10
N ARG A 55 -2.48 14.49 4.07
CA ARG A 55 -2.17 13.46 3.08
C ARG A 55 -3.13 12.27 3.14
N LEU A 56 -3.46 11.77 4.33
CA LEU A 56 -4.46 10.70 4.49
C LEU A 56 -5.85 11.13 3.99
N LYS A 57 -6.28 12.35 4.28
CA LYS A 57 -7.57 12.89 3.79
C LYS A 57 -7.56 13.01 2.27
N TYR A 58 -6.48 13.52 1.70
CA TYR A 58 -6.31 13.62 0.25
C TYR A 58 -6.39 12.24 -0.41
N ASP A 59 -5.66 11.26 0.11
CA ASP A 59 -5.64 9.89 -0.38
C ASP A 59 -7.03 9.22 -0.27
N HIS A 60 -7.74 9.46 0.84
CA HIS A 60 -9.13 9.01 1.01
C HIS A 60 -10.06 9.63 -0.04
N GLN A 61 -9.95 10.93 -0.27
CA GLN A 61 -10.76 11.64 -1.27
C GLN A 61 -10.49 11.12 -2.70
N ARG A 62 -9.24 10.79 -3.03
CA ARG A 62 -8.90 10.19 -4.34
C ARG A 62 -9.62 8.87 -4.57
N LEU A 63 -9.69 8.02 -3.55
CA LEU A 63 -10.41 6.76 -3.63
C LEU A 63 -11.92 6.97 -3.81
N LEU A 64 -12.49 7.95 -3.11
CA LEU A 64 -13.89 8.35 -3.32
C LEU A 64 -14.13 8.82 -4.76
N ASN A 65 -13.26 9.69 -5.28
CA ASN A 65 -13.35 10.18 -6.65
C ASN A 65 -13.23 9.04 -7.68
N LEU A 66 -12.35 8.05 -7.45
CA LEU A 66 -12.26 6.85 -8.27
C LEU A 66 -13.59 6.09 -8.27
N ASN A 67 -14.21 5.89 -7.11
CA ASN A 67 -15.50 5.21 -7.02
C ASN A 67 -16.62 6.00 -7.73
N THR A 68 -16.63 7.32 -7.63
CA THR A 68 -17.56 8.17 -8.40
C THR A 68 -17.33 8.05 -9.91
N LEU A 69 -16.08 8.03 -10.36
CA LEU A 69 -15.71 7.82 -11.77
C LEU A 69 -16.23 6.48 -12.30
N ILE A 70 -16.02 5.40 -11.53
CA ILE A 70 -16.49 4.05 -11.86
C ILE A 70 -18.02 4.03 -11.95
N ASN A 71 -18.71 4.62 -10.97
CA ASN A 71 -20.17 4.58 -10.91
C ASN A 71 -20.84 5.44 -11.98
N ASN A 72 -20.25 6.58 -12.37
CA ASN A 72 -20.83 7.46 -13.38
C ASN A 72 -20.74 6.86 -14.79
N ASN A 73 -19.70 6.08 -15.09
CA ASN A 73 -19.57 5.42 -16.39
C ASN A 73 -20.67 4.38 -16.65
N ASN A 74 -21.36 3.90 -15.60
CA ASN A 74 -22.40 2.88 -15.72
C ASN A 74 -23.81 3.46 -15.96
N ASN A 75 -23.97 4.79 -15.98
CA ASN A 75 -25.29 5.45 -16.06
C ASN A 75 -25.56 6.15 -17.40
N ASP A 76 -24.68 6.02 -18.40
CA ASP A 76 -24.79 6.75 -19.68
C ASP A 76 -25.60 5.99 -20.74
N ASP A 77 -26.17 4.83 -20.38
CA ASP A 77 -27.12 4.11 -21.23
C ASP A 77 -28.49 4.79 -21.14
N GLY A 78 -28.71 5.73 -22.07
CA GLY A 78 -29.92 6.53 -22.21
C GLY A 78 -31.16 5.67 -22.51
N ASP A 79 -31.76 5.11 -21.46
CA ASP A 79 -33.02 4.38 -21.56
C ASP A 79 -34.20 5.16 -20.99
N ASP A 80 -35.28 5.13 -21.76
CA ASP A 80 -36.49 5.92 -21.65
C ASP A 80 -37.33 5.49 -20.42
N GLY A 81 -37.20 6.23 -19.33
CA GLY A 81 -38.36 6.56 -18.48
C GLY A 81 -39.07 5.43 -17.71
N ASP A 82 -38.44 4.28 -17.45
CA ASP A 82 -39.01 3.28 -16.52
C ASP A 82 -38.34 3.33 -15.14
N ASN A 83 -39.09 3.77 -14.12
CA ASN A 83 -38.67 3.95 -12.71
C ASN A 83 -38.51 2.62 -11.96
N GLY A 84 -37.99 1.59 -12.62
CA GLY A 84 -37.70 0.29 -12.04
C GLY A 84 -36.55 0.39 -11.05
N LEU A 85 -36.87 0.30 -9.75
CA LEU A 85 -35.98 0.41 -8.60
C LEU A 85 -34.91 -0.70 -8.54
N ASN A 86 -34.01 -0.77 -9.52
CA ASN A 86 -32.85 -1.65 -9.47
C ASN A 86 -31.80 -1.01 -8.56
N GLN A 87 -31.74 -1.47 -7.32
CA GLN A 87 -30.61 -1.25 -6.42
C GLN A 87 -29.38 -1.99 -6.98
N SER A 88 -28.79 -1.45 -8.04
CA SER A 88 -27.48 -1.89 -8.50
C SER A 88 -26.51 -1.71 -7.34
N THR A 89 -25.93 -2.83 -6.90
CA THR A 89 -25.03 -2.84 -5.75
C THR A 89 -23.77 -2.09 -6.16
N GLN A 90 -23.65 -0.82 -5.74
CA GLN A 90 -22.47 0.00 -6.03
C GLN A 90 -21.22 -0.70 -5.49
N LEU A 91 -20.35 -1.17 -6.38
CA LEU A 91 -19.08 -1.73 -5.95
C LEU A 91 -18.20 -0.57 -5.47
N LEU A 92 -17.71 -0.69 -4.24
CA LEU A 92 -16.80 0.27 -3.64
C LEU A 92 -15.38 -0.30 -3.69
N VAL A 93 -14.50 0.29 -4.51
CA VAL A 93 -13.06 0.04 -4.43
C VAL A 93 -12.57 0.55 -3.08
N THR A 94 -12.02 -0.36 -2.27
CA THR A 94 -11.49 -0.07 -0.94
C THR A 94 -9.96 -0.10 -0.94
N ASN A 95 -9.35 0.53 0.07
CA ASN A 95 -7.89 0.45 0.25
C ASN A 95 -7.41 -1.00 0.43
N GLN A 96 -8.19 -1.85 1.09
CA GLN A 96 -7.90 -3.26 1.28
C GLN A 96 -7.85 -4.00 -0.06
N MET A 97 -8.77 -3.69 -0.98
CA MET A 97 -8.75 -4.25 -2.33
C MET A 97 -7.51 -3.80 -3.10
N ILE A 98 -7.14 -2.51 -3.04
CA ILE A 98 -5.92 -2.02 -3.69
C ILE A 98 -4.68 -2.74 -3.15
N ALA A 99 -4.56 -2.86 -1.83
CA ALA A 99 -3.47 -3.60 -1.22
C ALA A 99 -3.46 -5.08 -1.63
N GLN A 100 -4.63 -5.71 -1.71
CA GLN A 100 -4.75 -7.11 -2.12
C GLN A 100 -4.35 -7.31 -3.59
N LEU A 101 -4.75 -6.42 -4.50
CA LEU A 101 -4.33 -6.47 -5.92
C LEU A 101 -2.81 -6.46 -6.06
N ILE A 102 -2.15 -5.55 -5.33
CA ILE A 102 -0.69 -5.46 -5.32
C ILE A 102 -0.09 -6.76 -4.75
N ARG A 103 -0.63 -7.24 -3.63
CA ARG A 103 -0.16 -8.46 -2.98
C ARG A 103 -0.25 -9.66 -3.92
N ASP A 104 -1.39 -9.87 -4.57
CA ASP A 104 -1.62 -10.98 -5.50
C ASP A 104 -0.67 -10.92 -6.69
N LEU A 105 -0.42 -9.71 -7.22
CA LEU A 105 0.50 -9.49 -8.32
C LEU A 105 1.95 -9.82 -7.93
N LEU A 106 2.40 -9.34 -6.78
CA LEU A 106 3.76 -9.62 -6.28
C LEU A 106 3.91 -11.09 -5.87
N GLN A 107 2.88 -11.70 -5.29
CA GLN A 107 2.89 -13.13 -4.95
C GLN A 107 3.04 -13.98 -6.21
N SER A 108 2.24 -13.69 -7.25
CA SER A 108 2.35 -14.40 -8.54
C SER A 108 3.75 -14.27 -9.16
N CYS A 109 4.39 -13.10 -9.01
CA CYS A 109 5.78 -12.89 -9.44
C CYS A 109 6.77 -13.79 -8.69
N GLU A 110 6.67 -13.86 -7.36
CA GLU A 110 7.55 -14.72 -6.56
C GLU A 110 7.27 -16.21 -6.79
N ASP A 111 6.01 -16.60 -6.98
CA ASP A 111 5.64 -17.99 -7.25
C ASP A 111 6.30 -18.49 -8.55
N ILE A 112 6.20 -17.72 -9.64
CA ILE A 112 6.87 -18.04 -10.91
C ILE A 112 8.39 -18.10 -10.73
N ARG A 113 8.96 -17.17 -9.96
CA ARG A 113 10.40 -17.14 -9.69
C ARG A 113 10.85 -18.41 -8.97
N MET A 114 10.10 -18.85 -7.97
CA MET A 114 10.38 -20.07 -7.21
C MET A 114 10.19 -21.33 -8.06
N GLU A 115 9.10 -21.42 -8.83
CA GLU A 115 8.80 -22.57 -9.69
C GLU A 115 9.90 -22.81 -10.74
N ASN A 116 10.47 -21.74 -11.30
CA ASN A 116 11.46 -21.81 -12.36
C ASN A 116 12.91 -21.70 -11.86
N ASN A 117 13.14 -21.68 -10.53
CA ASN A 117 14.46 -21.43 -9.93
C ASN A 117 15.15 -20.17 -10.47
N TYR A 118 14.39 -19.12 -10.74
CA TYR A 118 14.95 -17.85 -11.20
C TYR A 118 15.65 -17.10 -10.08
N GLY A 119 16.71 -16.38 -10.46
CA GLY A 119 17.39 -15.46 -9.56
C GLY A 119 16.45 -14.36 -9.03
N PRO A 120 16.76 -13.75 -7.88
CA PRO A 120 15.84 -12.85 -7.24
C PRO A 120 15.68 -11.49 -7.93
N MET A 121 16.58 -11.15 -8.86
CA MET A 121 16.47 -9.96 -9.72
C MET A 121 16.04 -10.29 -11.16
N THR A 122 15.78 -11.56 -11.47
CA THR A 122 15.30 -11.95 -12.80
C THR A 122 13.95 -11.28 -13.06
N PRO A 123 13.80 -10.51 -14.15
CA PRO A 123 12.52 -9.95 -14.54
C PRO A 123 11.51 -11.05 -14.83
N ILE A 124 10.29 -10.88 -14.34
CA ILE A 124 9.20 -11.84 -14.52
C ILE A 124 8.13 -11.22 -15.42
N GLN A 125 7.71 -11.97 -16.43
CA GLN A 125 6.57 -11.62 -17.27
C GLN A 125 5.33 -12.39 -16.80
N LEU A 126 4.27 -11.65 -16.47
CA LEU A 126 3.00 -12.18 -15.96
C LEU A 126 1.88 -11.89 -16.96
N GLN A 127 1.02 -12.89 -17.18
CA GLN A 127 -0.27 -12.70 -17.85
C GLN A 127 -1.32 -12.44 -16.78
N TYR A 128 -1.48 -11.17 -16.41
CA TYR A 128 -2.36 -10.77 -15.32
C TYR A 128 -3.79 -10.55 -15.81
N GLN A 129 -4.76 -11.04 -15.05
CA GLN A 129 -6.17 -10.78 -15.26
C GLN A 129 -6.74 -10.08 -14.03
N LEU A 130 -7.33 -8.91 -14.24
CA LEU A 130 -8.00 -8.18 -13.15
C LEU A 130 -9.13 -9.04 -12.56
N PRO A 131 -9.33 -9.07 -11.23
CA PRO A 131 -10.44 -9.85 -10.65
C PRO A 131 -11.80 -9.48 -11.24
N ASN A 132 -12.64 -10.49 -11.51
CA ASN A 132 -13.93 -10.32 -12.20
C ASN A 132 -14.84 -9.26 -11.56
N HIS A 133 -14.88 -9.16 -10.23
CA HIS A 133 -15.72 -8.17 -9.56
C HIS A 133 -15.31 -6.72 -9.88
N LEU A 134 -14.00 -6.46 -10.01
CA LEU A 134 -13.50 -5.15 -10.46
C LEU A 134 -13.76 -4.94 -11.94
N GLN A 135 -13.57 -5.97 -12.76
CA GLN A 135 -13.88 -5.92 -14.19
C GLN A 135 -15.34 -5.49 -14.43
N LEU A 136 -16.30 -6.19 -13.82
CA LEU A 136 -17.73 -5.88 -13.94
C LEU A 136 -18.06 -4.45 -13.50
N SER A 137 -17.33 -3.93 -12.52
CA SER A 137 -17.58 -2.58 -12.01
C SER A 137 -17.05 -1.51 -12.94
N LEU A 138 -15.92 -1.77 -13.59
CA LEU A 138 -15.23 -0.83 -14.46
C LEU A 138 -15.82 -0.77 -15.88
N PHE A 139 -16.42 -1.87 -16.34
CA PHE A 139 -16.89 -2.03 -17.71
C PHE A 139 -18.39 -2.29 -17.84
N GLY A 140 -19.13 -2.27 -16.72
CA GLY A 140 -20.54 -2.59 -16.69
C GLY A 140 -20.83 -4.09 -16.81
N ASN A 141 -22.12 -4.42 -16.72
CA ASN A 141 -22.67 -5.77 -16.87
C ASN A 141 -22.99 -6.11 -18.33
N ASP A 142 -22.49 -5.32 -19.29
CA ASP A 142 -22.79 -5.55 -20.69
C ASP A 142 -22.46 -7.00 -21.02
N ASN A 143 -23.49 -7.79 -21.29
CA ASN A 143 -23.39 -9.19 -21.67
C ASN A 143 -22.63 -9.37 -23.00
N THR A 144 -22.19 -8.28 -23.62
CA THR A 144 -21.15 -8.30 -24.63
C THR A 144 -19.87 -8.70 -23.93
N THR A 145 -19.45 -9.93 -24.22
CA THR A 145 -18.27 -10.63 -23.74
C THR A 145 -16.99 -9.90 -24.16
N THR A 146 -16.81 -8.68 -23.69
CA THR A 146 -15.56 -7.95 -23.76
C THR A 146 -14.64 -8.68 -22.81
N THR A 147 -14.06 -9.76 -23.32
CA THR A 147 -13.08 -10.58 -22.63
C THR A 147 -11.93 -9.64 -22.39
N ILE A 148 -11.86 -9.05 -21.19
CA ILE A 148 -10.77 -8.16 -20.82
C ILE A 148 -9.51 -8.97 -21.01
N SER A 149 -8.75 -8.59 -22.02
CA SER A 149 -7.59 -9.34 -22.44
C SER A 149 -6.64 -9.40 -21.25
N LYS A 150 -6.05 -10.58 -21.02
CA LYS A 150 -4.94 -10.70 -20.07
C LYS A 150 -3.89 -9.66 -20.44
N GLN A 151 -3.43 -8.92 -19.44
CA GLN A 151 -2.41 -7.91 -19.63
C GLN A 151 -1.04 -8.53 -19.40
N THR A 152 -0.10 -8.20 -20.28
CA THR A 152 1.29 -8.59 -20.10
C THR A 152 1.98 -7.58 -19.18
N ILE A 153 2.25 -8.00 -17.95
CA ILE A 153 2.89 -7.19 -16.92
C ILE A 153 4.33 -7.68 -16.73
N HIS A 154 5.29 -6.77 -16.80
CA HIS A 154 6.69 -7.04 -16.48
C HIS A 154 6.98 -6.56 -15.06
N ILE A 155 7.55 -7.43 -14.23
CA ILE A 155 7.92 -7.11 -12.86
C ILE A 155 9.40 -7.39 -12.66
N THR A 156 10.15 -6.34 -12.33
CA THR A 156 11.56 -6.43 -11.96
C THR A 156 11.68 -6.20 -10.47
N LYS A 157 12.40 -7.08 -9.79
CA LYS A 157 12.71 -6.94 -8.37
C LYS A 157 14.16 -6.48 -8.24
N SER A 158 14.36 -5.39 -7.52
CA SER A 158 15.67 -4.81 -7.27
C SER A 158 15.98 -4.82 -5.79
N TYR A 159 17.26 -4.98 -5.50
CA TYR A 159 17.81 -4.97 -4.15
C TYR A 159 18.59 -3.70 -3.94
N PHE A 160 18.22 -2.94 -2.92
CA PHE A 160 18.95 -1.76 -2.53
C PHE A 160 19.54 -1.92 -1.14
N ASN A 161 20.82 -1.59 -1.05
CA ASN A 161 21.49 -1.38 0.22
C ASN A 161 21.18 0.05 0.65
N GLY A 162 20.14 0.23 1.45
CA GLY A 162 19.65 1.56 1.77
C GLY A 162 18.41 1.53 2.65
N PHE A 163 18.26 2.59 3.44
CA PHE A 163 17.32 2.70 4.54
C PHE A 163 16.00 3.36 4.13
N GLN A 164 15.29 2.86 3.12
CA GLN A 164 13.87 3.20 2.98
C GLN A 164 13.09 2.35 4.00
N TYR A 165 13.14 2.75 5.26
CA TYR A 165 12.28 2.14 6.27
C TYR A 165 10.82 2.39 5.91
N SER A 166 10.00 1.41 6.26
CA SER A 166 8.61 1.63 6.63
C SER A 166 8.53 2.87 7.53
N LEU A 167 7.81 3.91 7.10
CA LEU A 167 7.47 5.12 7.87
C LEU A 167 7.13 4.88 9.35
N PHE A 168 6.67 3.68 9.66
CA PHE A 168 6.15 3.28 10.96
C PHE A 168 6.89 2.06 11.53
N TYR A 169 8.13 1.82 11.10
CA TYR A 169 9.03 0.91 11.81
C TYR A 169 9.31 1.50 13.19
N ASN A 170 8.91 0.78 14.22
CA ASN A 170 9.27 1.06 15.58
C ASN A 170 10.35 0.04 15.96
N GLU A 171 11.50 0.50 16.48
CA GLU A 171 12.35 -0.38 17.27
C GLU A 171 11.48 -0.78 18.44
N SER A 172 11.05 -2.05 18.48
CA SER A 172 10.16 -2.51 19.53
C SER A 172 10.79 -2.14 20.86
N ASN A 173 10.00 -1.43 21.68
CA ASN A 173 10.25 -1.18 23.10
C ASN A 173 10.20 -2.52 23.89
N ASP A 174 10.76 -3.60 23.37
CA ASP A 174 10.83 -4.90 24.04
C ASP A 174 11.67 -4.82 25.34
N ASN A 175 12.38 -3.71 25.55
CA ASN A 175 13.04 -3.36 26.80
C ASN A 175 12.22 -2.48 27.77
N LYS A 176 11.00 -2.04 27.44
CA LYS A 176 10.13 -1.22 28.32
C LYS A 176 8.87 -1.97 28.74
N LYS A 177 9.01 -3.13 29.38
CA LYS A 177 7.88 -3.84 30.00
C LYS A 177 7.31 -3.21 31.28
N GLU A 178 7.79 -2.04 31.73
CA GLU A 178 7.39 -1.52 33.05
C GLU A 178 6.54 -0.24 33.10
N LYS A 179 6.33 0.49 32.00
CA LYS A 179 5.52 1.72 32.08
C LYS A 179 4.66 1.92 30.84
N GLU A 180 3.37 1.58 30.96
CA GLU A 180 2.22 2.42 30.54
C GLU A 180 0.96 1.57 30.40
N LYS A 181 0.10 1.67 31.42
CA LYS A 181 -1.24 1.10 31.47
C LYS A 181 -2.32 2.01 30.84
N GLU A 182 -1.97 3.09 30.14
CA GLU A 182 -2.95 4.08 29.68
C GLU A 182 -3.15 4.21 28.16
N SER A 183 -2.40 3.50 27.30
CA SER A 183 -2.65 3.52 25.83
C SER A 183 -3.53 2.36 25.33
N PHE A 184 -4.75 2.27 25.87
CA PHE A 184 -5.74 1.27 25.45
C PHE A 184 -6.78 1.85 24.48
N LYS A 185 -6.55 1.67 23.16
CA LYS A 185 -7.63 1.32 22.19
C LYS A 185 -7.18 0.89 20.78
N PHE A 186 -5.91 1.03 20.40
CA PHE A 186 -5.45 0.64 19.05
C PHE A 186 -4.66 -0.67 18.96
N LYS A 187 -4.35 -1.33 20.09
CA LYS A 187 -3.58 -2.60 20.10
C LYS A 187 -4.30 -3.81 19.46
N SER A 188 -5.56 -3.70 19.04
CA SER A 188 -6.28 -4.82 18.42
C SER A 188 -6.08 -4.96 16.90
N LEU A 189 -5.54 -3.96 16.21
CA LEU A 189 -5.39 -4.00 14.74
C LEU A 189 -4.09 -4.68 14.24
N PHE A 190 -3.18 -5.05 15.15
CA PHE A 190 -1.84 -5.53 14.78
C PHE A 190 -1.44 -6.87 15.42
N LYS A 191 -2.37 -7.58 16.07
CA LYS A 191 -2.09 -8.95 16.50
C LYS A 191 -2.13 -9.88 15.28
N ARG A 192 -0.96 -10.15 14.70
CA ARG A 192 -0.75 -11.35 13.88
C ARG A 192 -1.17 -12.56 14.73
N LYS A 193 -2.14 -13.31 14.23
CA LYS A 193 -2.52 -14.61 14.77
C LYS A 193 -1.48 -15.59 14.23
N ASP A 194 -0.31 -15.63 14.88
CA ASP A 194 0.68 -16.66 14.60
C ASP A 194 0.07 -17.99 15.03
N ASN A 195 -0.48 -18.70 14.06
CA ASN A 195 -1.13 -19.97 14.23
C ASN A 195 -0.04 -21.05 14.26
N ASN A 196 0.73 -21.12 15.34
CA ASN A 196 1.71 -22.18 15.53
C ASN A 196 1.05 -23.33 16.28
N ASN A 197 0.57 -24.28 15.49
CA ASN A 197 0.12 -25.58 15.96
C ASN A 197 1.37 -26.46 16.11
N ASN A 198 1.85 -26.67 17.33
CA ASN A 198 2.74 -27.80 17.60
C ASN A 198 2.48 -28.36 18.99
N ASN A 199 1.75 -29.47 18.99
CA ASN A 199 1.52 -30.34 20.11
C ASN A 199 2.62 -31.42 20.12
N ASN A 200 3.25 -31.59 21.28
CA ASN A 200 3.52 -32.85 22.00
C ASN A 200 4.98 -33.20 22.36
N ASN A 201 5.20 -33.25 23.69
CA ASN A 201 6.04 -34.10 24.55
C ASN A 201 7.55 -34.24 24.24
N ASN A 202 8.49 -34.22 25.20
CA ASN A 202 8.44 -34.80 26.55
C ASN A 202 9.58 -34.25 27.46
N ASN A 203 9.39 -34.43 28.77
CA ASN A 203 10.26 -34.15 29.93
C ASN A 203 11.79 -34.17 29.75
N ASN A 204 12.48 -33.17 30.31
CA ASN A 204 13.46 -33.42 31.38
C ASN A 204 13.84 -32.16 32.18
N ASN A 205 13.75 -32.29 33.51
CA ASN A 205 14.25 -31.35 34.51
C ASN A 205 15.78 -31.34 34.51
N ASN A 206 16.41 -30.18 34.34
CA ASN A 206 17.68 -29.90 34.98
C ASN A 206 17.86 -28.39 35.20
N ASN A 207 17.90 -28.01 36.47
CA ASN A 207 18.37 -26.72 36.97
C ASN A 207 19.82 -26.53 36.54
N ASN A 208 20.05 -25.55 35.66
CA ASN A 208 21.34 -24.87 35.58
C ASN A 208 21.09 -23.38 35.35
N ASN A 209 21.39 -22.61 36.40
CA ASN A 209 21.62 -21.18 36.34
C ASN A 209 22.75 -20.91 35.34
N ASN A 210 22.38 -20.66 34.09
CA ASN A 210 23.25 -19.97 33.14
C ASN A 210 22.64 -18.60 32.91
N ASN A 211 23.46 -17.58 33.20
CA ASN A 211 23.22 -16.19 32.85
C ASN A 211 22.76 -16.12 31.38
N ASN A 212 21.45 -15.96 31.20
CA ASN A 212 20.87 -15.47 29.97
C ASN A 212 21.23 -13.98 29.85
N ASN A 213 22.51 -13.72 29.57
CA ASN A 213 22.80 -12.70 28.57
C ASN A 213 22.31 -13.28 27.25
N SER A 214 20.99 -13.26 27.06
CA SER A 214 20.45 -13.08 25.73
C SER A 214 20.98 -11.72 25.34
N SER A 215 22.17 -11.69 24.75
CA SER A 215 22.40 -10.75 23.68
C SER A 215 21.31 -11.10 22.69
N ASP A 216 20.13 -10.52 22.90
CA ASP A 216 19.25 -10.10 21.84
C ASP A 216 20.17 -9.23 20.99
N SER A 217 20.95 -9.89 20.13
CA SER A 217 21.14 -9.41 18.80
C SER A 217 19.71 -9.17 18.36
N ILE A 218 19.23 -7.94 18.60
CA ILE A 218 18.47 -7.18 17.63
C ILE A 218 18.99 -7.75 16.32
N VAL A 219 18.16 -8.53 15.63
CA VAL A 219 18.53 -9.13 14.36
C VAL A 219 18.56 -7.93 13.41
N TRP A 220 19.61 -7.15 13.60
CA TRP A 220 19.97 -5.95 12.89
C TRP A 220 20.14 -6.43 11.46
N ASN A 221 19.53 -5.71 10.53
CA ASN A 221 20.07 -5.66 9.18
C ASN A 221 20.17 -7.01 8.44
N GLN A 222 19.03 -7.57 8.05
CA GLN A 222 18.97 -7.99 6.64
C GLN A 222 18.71 -6.74 5.79
N LYS A 223 19.83 -6.04 5.54
CA LYS A 223 20.11 -4.75 4.84
C LYS A 223 19.40 -4.49 3.50
N TRP A 224 18.58 -5.41 3.06
CA TRP A 224 18.08 -5.45 1.71
C TRP A 224 16.63 -5.02 1.71
N ASN A 225 16.41 -3.78 1.30
CA ASN A 225 15.08 -3.35 0.88
C ASN A 225 14.84 -3.85 -0.54
N TYR A 226 13.60 -4.25 -0.79
CA TYR A 226 13.15 -4.68 -2.09
C TYR A 226 12.39 -3.52 -2.72
N GLU A 227 12.66 -3.29 -3.99
CA GLU A 227 11.80 -2.50 -4.84
C GLU A 227 11.23 -3.43 -5.91
N TYR A 228 9.95 -3.28 -6.20
CA TYR A 228 9.34 -3.86 -7.38
C TYR A 228 9.01 -2.75 -8.35
N GLU A 229 9.58 -2.81 -9.55
CA GLU A 229 9.12 -2.03 -10.69
C GLU A 229 8.13 -2.89 -11.48
N ILE A 230 6.89 -2.42 -11.56
CA ILE A 230 5.80 -3.09 -12.26
C ILE A 230 5.47 -2.24 -13.48
N LYS A 231 5.51 -2.85 -14.66
CA LYS A 231 5.28 -2.18 -15.94
C LYS A 231 4.25 -2.94 -16.76
N ASN A 232 3.22 -2.25 -17.24
CA ASN A 232 2.42 -2.76 -18.34
C ASN A 232 3.16 -2.48 -19.66
N VAL A 233 3.44 -3.55 -20.43
CA VAL A 233 4.24 -3.46 -21.66
C VAL A 233 3.53 -2.66 -22.75
N LYS A 234 2.20 -2.76 -22.82
CA LYS A 234 1.39 -2.17 -23.88
C LYS A 234 1.33 -0.65 -23.78
N ASP A 235 1.02 -0.14 -22.60
CA ASP A 235 0.73 1.29 -22.40
C ASP A 235 1.91 2.06 -21.78
N ASN A 236 3.03 1.38 -21.53
CA ASN A 236 4.24 1.96 -20.92
C ASN A 236 3.99 2.62 -19.54
N ILE A 237 2.88 2.30 -18.87
CA ILE A 237 2.61 2.71 -17.50
C ILE A 237 3.46 1.86 -16.57
N ASN A 238 4.15 2.51 -15.63
CA ASN A 238 4.90 1.84 -14.58
C ASN A 238 4.59 2.41 -13.20
N ILE A 239 4.72 1.57 -12.18
CA ILE A 239 4.69 1.95 -10.76
C ILE A 239 5.87 1.30 -10.04
N LYS A 240 6.32 1.93 -8.97
CA LYS A 240 7.34 1.40 -8.07
C LYS A 240 6.73 1.10 -6.71
N ILE A 241 7.09 -0.04 -6.14
CA ILE A 241 6.61 -0.48 -4.83
C ILE A 241 7.81 -0.79 -3.96
N GLY A 242 7.97 -0.01 -2.90
CA GLY A 242 8.99 -0.27 -1.87
C GLY A 242 8.46 -1.24 -0.80
N GLY A 243 9.24 -2.27 -0.49
CA GLY A 243 8.89 -3.27 0.52
C GLY A 243 8.62 -4.66 -0.07
N GLY A 244 8.07 -5.55 0.74
CA GLY A 244 7.77 -6.94 0.35
C GLY A 244 6.26 -7.21 0.29
N ILE A 245 5.89 -8.41 -0.14
CA ILE A 245 4.48 -8.85 -0.28
C ILE A 245 3.64 -8.59 0.99
N ASP A 246 4.22 -8.84 2.17
CA ASP A 246 3.53 -8.73 3.47
C ASP A 246 4.00 -7.57 4.36
N ARG A 247 4.79 -6.63 3.83
CA ARG A 247 5.41 -5.55 4.64
C ARG A 247 5.67 -4.30 3.81
N GLY A 248 5.77 -3.14 4.47
CA GLY A 248 6.04 -1.87 3.80
C GLY A 248 4.74 -1.21 3.31
N ILE A 249 4.76 -0.59 2.13
CA ILE A 249 3.65 0.27 1.68
C ILE A 249 2.31 -0.45 1.55
N ILE A 250 2.30 -1.73 1.16
CA ILE A 250 1.08 -2.53 1.03
C ILE A 250 0.30 -2.59 2.35
N GLU A 251 1.00 -2.69 3.48
CA GLU A 251 0.38 -2.71 4.80
C GLU A 251 -0.25 -1.35 5.14
N TYR A 252 0.40 -0.24 4.80
CA TYR A 252 -0.11 1.10 5.06
C TYR A 252 -1.29 1.47 4.18
N ILE A 253 -1.27 1.06 2.91
CA ILE A 253 -2.45 1.15 2.05
C ILE A 253 -3.59 0.39 2.71
N SER A 254 -3.39 -0.90 3.03
CA SER A 254 -4.45 -1.75 3.58
C SER A 254 -5.08 -1.19 4.87
N LYS A 255 -4.25 -0.68 5.79
CA LYS A 255 -4.70 -0.26 7.13
C LYS A 255 -5.12 1.20 7.22
N LEU A 256 -4.40 2.08 6.53
CA LEU A 256 -4.54 3.54 6.68
C LEU A 256 -5.13 4.19 5.43
N GLY A 257 -5.01 3.55 4.26
CA GLY A 257 -5.28 4.20 2.98
C GLY A 257 -4.20 5.22 2.60
N PHE A 258 -2.97 5.01 3.07
CA PHE A 258 -1.83 5.86 2.76
C PHE A 258 -1.08 5.33 1.55
N TYR A 259 -1.00 6.11 0.47
CA TYR A 259 -0.46 5.68 -0.83
C TYR A 259 0.99 6.12 -1.12
N GLN A 260 1.71 6.58 -0.09
CA GLN A 260 3.11 7.01 -0.15
C GLN A 260 3.33 8.34 -0.88
N GLY A 261 4.03 9.28 -0.24
CA GLY A 261 4.61 10.41 -0.96
C GLY A 261 3.63 11.49 -1.37
N ASP A 262 4.19 12.60 -1.85
CA ASP A 262 3.46 13.57 -2.66
C ASP A 262 3.27 13.08 -4.10
N ASP A 263 2.54 13.85 -4.93
CA ASP A 263 2.26 13.47 -6.32
C ASP A 263 3.52 13.39 -7.21
N ASN A 264 4.68 13.90 -6.76
CA ASN A 264 5.96 13.80 -7.47
C ASN A 264 6.80 12.60 -7.02
N ASN A 265 6.42 11.94 -5.91
CA ASN A 265 7.17 10.81 -5.38
C ASN A 265 7.05 9.59 -6.32
N PRO A 266 8.16 9.04 -6.84
CA PRO A 266 8.13 7.93 -7.79
C PRO A 266 7.57 6.63 -7.17
N TYR A 267 7.54 6.51 -5.85
CA TYR A 267 6.98 5.38 -5.11
C TYR A 267 5.52 5.58 -4.71
N ARG A 268 4.89 6.69 -5.11
CA ARG A 268 3.47 6.91 -4.86
C ARG A 268 2.62 5.93 -5.67
N ILE A 269 1.78 5.19 -4.96
CA ILE A 269 0.89 4.20 -5.55
C ILE A 269 -0.47 4.85 -5.78
N ASP A 270 -0.60 5.60 -6.86
CA ASP A 270 -1.88 6.18 -7.23
C ASP A 270 -2.90 5.09 -7.63
N PRO A 271 -4.05 4.95 -6.94
CA PRO A 271 -5.01 3.88 -7.22
C PRO A 271 -5.52 3.88 -8.66
N ILE A 272 -5.72 5.06 -9.24
CA ILE A 272 -6.21 5.19 -10.63
C ILE A 272 -5.11 4.71 -11.59
N LYS A 273 -3.85 5.08 -11.34
CA LYS A 273 -2.71 4.64 -12.15
C LYS A 273 -2.49 3.13 -12.05
N LEU A 274 -2.58 2.55 -10.85
CA LEU A 274 -2.49 1.10 -10.64
C LEU A 274 -3.59 0.37 -11.42
N ILE A 275 -4.85 0.79 -11.27
CA ILE A 275 -5.97 0.14 -11.97
C ILE A 275 -5.81 0.26 -13.49
N SER A 276 -5.44 1.44 -13.99
CA SER A 276 -5.18 1.66 -15.42
C SER A 276 -4.06 0.73 -15.94
N LEU A 277 -2.98 0.58 -15.16
CA LEU A 277 -1.89 -0.35 -15.43
C LEU A 277 -2.38 -1.80 -15.51
N LEU A 278 -3.21 -2.24 -14.58
CA LEU A 278 -3.70 -3.63 -14.53
C LEU A 278 -4.74 -3.95 -15.61
N ILE A 279 -5.48 -2.95 -16.07
CA ILE A 279 -6.46 -3.08 -17.15
C ILE A 279 -5.79 -3.02 -18.53
N GLY A 280 -4.68 -2.29 -18.65
CA GLY A 280 -4.10 -1.97 -19.95
C GLY A 280 -4.95 -0.99 -20.76
N ASN A 281 -5.44 0.05 -20.05
CA ASN A 281 -6.26 1.11 -20.62
C ASN A 281 -5.96 2.46 -19.96
N ASP A 282 -5.36 3.37 -20.73
CA ASP A 282 -5.07 4.73 -20.30
C ASP A 282 -6.31 5.64 -20.21
N ASN A 283 -7.49 5.21 -20.67
CA ASN A 283 -8.70 6.04 -20.67
C ASN A 283 -9.05 6.51 -19.24
N LEU A 284 -8.84 5.69 -18.21
CA LEU A 284 -9.07 6.10 -16.82
C LEU A 284 -8.14 7.23 -16.38
N LEU A 285 -6.86 7.20 -16.81
CA LEU A 285 -5.92 8.29 -16.59
C LEU A 285 -6.32 9.55 -17.36
N GLN A 286 -6.79 9.41 -18.60
CA GLN A 286 -7.29 10.53 -19.41
C GLN A 286 -8.54 11.18 -18.78
N LEU A 287 -9.49 10.38 -18.32
CA LEU A 287 -10.70 10.85 -17.62
C LEU A 287 -10.36 11.60 -16.34
N LYS A 288 -9.44 11.06 -15.54
CA LYS A 288 -8.91 11.74 -14.35
C LYS A 288 -8.32 13.10 -14.71
N ASN A 289 -7.49 13.18 -15.74
CA ASN A 289 -6.87 14.43 -16.18
C ASN A 289 -7.92 15.44 -16.65
N LYS A 290 -8.96 14.98 -17.36
CA LYS A 290 -10.08 15.83 -17.79
C LYS A 290 -10.84 16.41 -16.60
N GLN A 291 -11.16 15.61 -15.59
CA GLN A 291 -11.84 16.08 -14.37
C GLN A 291 -10.98 17.04 -13.54
N LEU A 292 -9.69 16.74 -13.38
CA LEU A 292 -8.77 17.63 -12.66
C LEU A 292 -8.69 19.00 -13.34
N ASN A 293 -8.64 19.03 -14.67
CA ASN A 293 -8.64 20.29 -15.43
C ASN A 293 -9.95 21.07 -15.30
N LEU A 294 -11.09 20.40 -15.11
CA LEU A 294 -12.36 21.07 -14.82
C LEU A 294 -12.34 21.69 -13.41
N PHE A 295 -11.90 20.94 -12.40
CA PHE A 295 -11.79 21.43 -11.03
C PHE A 295 -10.86 22.65 -10.89
N LEU A 296 -9.70 22.60 -11.56
CA LEU A 296 -8.77 23.73 -11.57
C LEU A 296 -9.40 24.97 -12.24
N LYS A 297 -10.15 24.81 -13.33
CA LYS A 297 -10.84 25.94 -13.99
C LYS A 297 -11.87 26.62 -13.09
N ASP A 298 -12.54 25.87 -12.23
CA ASP A 298 -13.55 26.40 -11.31
C ASP A 298 -12.93 27.05 -10.06
N SER A 299 -11.69 26.69 -9.71
CA SER A 299 -10.97 27.27 -8.56
C SER A 299 -10.32 28.63 -8.87
N TYR A 300 -10.25 29.04 -10.14
CA TYR A 300 -9.64 30.32 -10.59
C TYR A 300 -10.66 31.34 -11.13
N LYS A 301 -11.95 31.13 -10.87
CA LYS A 301 -13.03 32.10 -11.15
C LYS A 301 -13.55 32.69 -9.86
#